data_AF-A0A2V8H3W6-F1
#
_entry.id   AF-A0A2V8H3W6-F1
#
_cell.length_a   1.000
_cell.length_b   1.000
_cell.length_c   1.000
_cell.angle_alpha   90.00
_cell.angle_beta   90.00
_cell.angle_gamma   90.00
#
_symmetry.space_group_name_H-M   'P 1'
#
loop_
_entity.id
_entity.type
_entity.pdbx_description
1 polymer ?
#
loop_
_entity_poly.entity_id
_entity_poly.type
_entity_poly.pdbx_seq_one_letter_code
_entity_poly.pdbx_strand_id
1 'polypeptide(L)'
;MKIVYPNDYSSATIQDLIHNAESDVVFIGDPRTSVQPGPRMFDRMADVVRESGAGWVYADAVDHARIGYQIGSIRDNFDFGPVLGISVQAAKEAGIDGDWRWGGLYDLRLRISEKRPIVRIPEPLYHAGRTQAGAGELTQFDYVDPRNRDYQIEMERIATGHLKRIGAWLEPRFAKVPLT
;
A
#
# COMPACT_ATOMS: atom_id res chain seq x y z
N MET A 1 -3.33 20.06 -5.68
CA MET A 1 -3.32 18.59 -5.49
C MET A 1 -4.48 18.20 -4.58
N LYS A 2 -5.04 17.00 -4.72
CA LYS A 2 -6.15 16.51 -3.88
C LYS A 2 -5.95 15.04 -3.55
N ILE A 3 -6.53 14.59 -2.44
CA ILE A 3 -6.62 13.15 -2.13
C ILE A 3 -7.75 12.56 -2.98
N VAL A 4 -7.47 11.44 -3.63
CA VAL A 4 -8.47 10.61 -4.31
C VAL A 4 -8.77 9.40 -3.44
N TYR A 5 -10.06 9.12 -3.25
CA TYR A 5 -10.54 8.00 -2.46
C TYR A 5 -11.14 6.97 -3.41
N PRO A 6 -10.42 5.88 -3.72
CA PRO A 6 -10.95 4.85 -4.59
C PRO A 6 -12.10 4.09 -3.92
N ASN A 7 -13.05 3.60 -4.72
CA ASN A 7 -14.16 2.79 -4.23
C ASN A 7 -13.70 1.37 -3.84
N ASP A 8 -12.64 0.87 -4.48
CA ASP A 8 -11.97 -0.40 -4.18
C ASP A 8 -10.48 -0.33 -4.56
N TYR A 9 -9.72 -1.37 -4.23
CA TYR A 9 -8.30 -1.47 -4.57
C TYR A 9 -8.02 -2.45 -5.71
N SER A 10 -9.01 -2.70 -6.58
CA SER A 10 -8.85 -3.58 -7.74
C SER A 10 -7.82 -3.05 -8.74
N SER A 11 -7.32 -3.93 -9.59
CA SER A 11 -6.35 -3.57 -10.63
C SER A 11 -6.92 -2.54 -11.59
N ALA A 12 -8.18 -2.72 -12.01
CA ALA A 12 -8.87 -1.79 -12.90
C ALA A 12 -8.95 -0.38 -12.28
N THR A 13 -9.41 -0.27 -11.03
CA THR A 13 -9.53 1.02 -10.33
C THR A 13 -8.17 1.70 -10.17
N ILE A 14 -7.15 0.97 -9.71
CA ILE A 14 -5.82 1.55 -9.50
C ILE A 14 -5.16 1.95 -10.82
N GLN A 15 -5.27 1.12 -11.87
CA GLN A 15 -4.75 1.46 -13.19
C GLN A 15 -5.42 2.71 -13.74
N ASP A 16 -6.75 2.82 -13.63
CA ASP A 16 -7.49 4.00 -14.09
C ASP A 16 -7.03 5.28 -13.37
N LEU A 17 -6.86 5.22 -12.05
CA LEU A 17 -6.33 6.34 -11.26
C LEU A 17 -4.94 6.79 -11.70
N ILE A 18 -4.04 5.85 -11.97
CA ILE A 18 -2.67 6.15 -12.42
C ILE A 18 -2.66 6.66 -13.87
N HIS A 19 -3.51 6.12 -14.74
CA HIS A 19 -3.61 6.55 -16.13
C HIS A 19 -4.18 7.96 -16.28
N ASN A 20 -5.22 8.28 -15.50
CA ASN A 20 -5.91 9.58 -15.55
C ASN A 20 -5.29 10.63 -14.60
N ALA A 21 -4.14 10.35 -14.01
CA ALA A 21 -3.47 11.29 -13.11
C ALA A 21 -3.05 12.58 -13.83
N GLU A 22 -3.49 13.73 -13.32
CA GLU A 22 -3.19 15.06 -13.87
C GLU A 22 -1.86 15.65 -13.34
N SER A 23 -1.22 14.97 -12.39
CA SER A 23 0.02 15.40 -11.72
C SER A 23 1.04 14.26 -11.71
N ASP A 24 2.31 14.59 -11.43
CA ASP A 24 3.40 13.62 -11.29
C ASP A 24 3.28 12.73 -10.04
N VAL A 25 2.46 13.14 -9.07
CA VAL A 25 2.14 12.39 -7.85
C VAL A 25 0.63 12.26 -7.68
N VAL A 26 0.15 11.02 -7.47
CA VAL A 26 -1.23 10.75 -7.05
C VAL A 26 -1.27 10.55 -5.55
N PHE A 27 -2.23 11.21 -4.89
CA PHE A 27 -2.51 10.99 -3.49
C PHE A 27 -3.72 10.08 -3.33
N ILE A 28 -3.51 8.88 -2.81
CA ILE A 28 -4.59 7.90 -2.55
C ILE A 28 -4.90 7.92 -1.05
N GLY A 29 -6.18 8.09 -0.72
CA GLY A 29 -6.69 8.09 0.65
C GLY A 29 -7.47 6.83 1.01
N ASP A 30 -7.41 6.42 2.28
CA ASP A 30 -8.30 5.38 2.81
C ASP A 30 -9.73 5.93 3.00
N PRO A 31 -10.74 5.42 2.28
CA PRO A 31 -12.12 5.92 2.38
C PRO A 31 -12.76 5.74 3.77
N ARG A 32 -12.16 4.92 4.65
CA ARG A 32 -12.63 4.67 6.02
C ARG A 32 -12.08 5.68 7.04
N THR A 33 -11.23 6.60 6.59
CA THR A 33 -10.56 7.58 7.46
C THR A 33 -10.82 8.99 6.94
N SER A 34 -11.19 9.89 7.85
CA SER A 34 -11.19 11.33 7.56
C SER A 34 -9.77 11.84 7.67
N VAL A 35 -9.28 12.44 6.58
CA VAL A 35 -7.96 13.07 6.54
C VAL A 35 -8.14 14.57 6.36
N GLN A 36 -7.51 15.33 7.24
CA GLN A 36 -7.36 16.77 7.09
C GLN A 36 -5.88 17.08 6.77
N PRO A 37 -5.55 17.36 5.50
CA PRO A 37 -4.20 17.72 5.12
C PRO A 37 -3.70 18.95 5.87
N GLY A 38 -2.48 18.87 6.40
CA GLY A 38 -1.78 20.06 6.86
C GLY A 38 -1.40 20.97 5.69
N PRO A 39 -1.07 22.25 5.94
CA PRO A 39 -0.85 23.25 4.88
C PRO A 39 0.22 22.87 3.84
N ARG A 40 1.20 22.05 4.22
CA ARG A 40 2.32 21.64 3.37
C ARG A 40 2.33 20.14 3.04
N MET A 41 1.27 19.39 3.35
CA MET A 41 1.26 17.93 3.19
C MET A 41 1.59 17.53 1.74
N PHE A 42 0.85 18.09 0.79
CA PHE A 42 0.97 17.75 -0.63
C PHE A 42 2.35 18.12 -1.17
N ASP A 43 2.79 19.36 -0.95
CA ASP A 43 4.08 19.85 -1.43
C ASP A 43 5.22 19.02 -0.83
N ARG A 44 5.21 18.80 0.49
CA ARG A 44 6.27 18.05 1.18
C ARG A 44 6.36 16.60 0.70
N MET A 45 5.23 15.91 0.56
CA MET A 45 5.22 14.54 0.08
C MET A 45 5.68 14.46 -1.39
N ALA A 46 5.26 15.41 -2.23
CA ALA A 46 5.67 15.47 -3.63
C ALA A 46 7.16 15.79 -3.78
N ASP A 47 7.69 16.71 -2.97
CA ASP A 47 9.11 17.03 -2.95
C ASP A 47 9.93 15.82 -2.55
N VAL A 48 9.52 15.06 -1.52
CA VAL A 48 10.21 13.82 -1.15
C VAL A 48 10.19 12.80 -2.29
N VAL A 49 9.07 12.64 -3.02
CA VAL A 49 9.02 11.80 -4.22
C VAL A 49 10.08 12.23 -5.24
N ARG A 50 10.16 13.53 -5.55
CA ARG A 50 11.06 14.09 -6.57
C ARG A 50 12.53 14.01 -6.16
N GLU A 51 12.84 14.40 -4.93
CA GLU A 51 14.21 14.49 -4.41
C GLU A 51 14.82 13.11 -4.15
N SER A 52 14.04 12.16 -3.64
CA SER A 52 14.53 10.82 -3.33
C SER A 52 14.39 9.82 -4.48
N GLY A 53 13.62 10.17 -5.51
CA GLY A 53 13.22 9.23 -6.56
C GLY A 53 12.33 8.10 -6.04
N ALA A 54 11.69 8.27 -4.87
CA ALA A 54 10.78 7.29 -4.29
C ALA A 54 9.56 7.07 -5.18
N GLY A 55 9.17 5.81 -5.32
CA GLY A 55 7.93 5.47 -6.01
C GLY A 55 6.70 5.58 -5.11
N TRP A 56 6.93 5.53 -3.80
CA TRP A 56 5.89 5.48 -2.78
C TRP A 56 6.35 6.25 -1.54
N VAL A 57 5.53 7.17 -1.06
CA VAL A 57 5.78 7.94 0.15
C VAL A 57 4.57 7.92 1.07
N TYR A 58 4.84 7.97 2.36
CA TYR A 58 3.83 8.08 3.40
C TYR A 58 4.39 8.88 4.56
N ALA A 59 3.52 9.46 5.38
CA ALA A 59 3.93 10.36 6.46
C ALA A 59 3.23 10.03 7.78
N ASP A 60 3.81 10.53 8.86
CA ASP A 60 3.19 10.48 10.17
C ASP A 60 1.94 11.37 10.21
N ALA A 61 0.96 10.97 11.01
CA ALA A 61 -0.18 11.82 11.33
C ALA A 61 0.13 12.58 12.63
N VAL A 62 -0.57 13.70 12.85
CA VAL A 62 -0.56 14.36 14.17
C VAL A 62 -0.98 13.34 15.23
N ASP A 63 -0.19 13.25 16.30
CA ASP A 63 -0.32 12.29 17.41
C ASP A 63 -0.20 10.80 17.04
N HIS A 64 0.26 10.48 15.82
CA HIS A 64 0.44 9.08 15.40
C HIS A 64 1.63 8.89 14.44
N ALA A 65 2.77 8.53 15.01
CA ALA A 65 3.96 8.14 14.27
C ALA A 65 3.80 6.74 13.64
N ARG A 66 4.26 6.58 12.39
CA ARG A 66 4.21 5.30 11.67
C ARG A 66 5.47 4.48 11.90
N ILE A 67 5.42 3.19 11.57
CA ILE A 67 6.64 2.37 11.52
C ILE A 67 7.43 2.66 10.25
N GLY A 68 8.76 2.59 10.33
CA GLY A 68 9.63 2.73 9.17
C GLY A 68 9.50 1.53 8.24
N TYR A 69 9.57 1.77 6.94
CA TYR A 69 9.55 0.71 5.93
C TYR A 69 10.89 -0.02 5.89
N GLN A 70 10.85 -1.35 5.92
CA GLN A 70 12.03 -2.20 5.78
C GLN A 70 11.95 -3.01 4.49
N ILE A 71 13.10 -3.15 3.81
CA ILE A 71 13.22 -4.05 2.64
C ILE A 71 12.78 -5.46 3.07
N GLY A 72 11.94 -6.09 2.25
CA GLY A 72 11.36 -7.40 2.56
C GLY A 72 10.12 -7.37 3.47
N SER A 73 9.68 -6.21 3.94
CA SER A 73 8.31 -6.07 4.45
C SER A 73 7.38 -6.39 3.29
N ILE A 74 6.61 -7.47 3.32
CA ILE A 74 5.68 -7.80 2.21
C ILE A 74 4.24 -7.92 2.67
N ARG A 75 3.94 -7.65 3.95
CA ARG A 75 2.57 -7.74 4.45
C ARG A 75 1.64 -6.86 3.63
N ASP A 76 0.47 -7.41 3.27
CA ASP A 76 -0.60 -6.72 2.58
C ASP A 76 -1.21 -5.61 3.45
N ASN A 77 -1.18 -5.79 4.77
CA ASN A 77 -1.69 -4.85 5.77
C ASN A 77 -0.61 -3.97 6.44
N PHE A 78 0.51 -3.69 5.77
CA PHE A 78 1.51 -2.75 6.30
C PHE A 78 0.88 -1.37 6.54
N ASP A 79 1.12 -0.79 7.72
CA ASP A 79 0.54 0.50 8.09
C ASP A 79 1.34 1.67 7.48
N PHE A 80 0.91 2.10 6.29
CA PHE A 80 1.36 3.32 5.65
C PHE A 80 0.59 4.57 6.12
N GLY A 81 -0.40 4.42 7.01
CA GLY A 81 -1.36 5.47 7.31
C GLY A 81 -2.40 5.68 6.20
N PRO A 82 -3.32 6.64 6.39
CA PRO A 82 -4.49 6.81 5.55
C PRO A 82 -4.24 7.60 4.26
N VAL A 83 -3.01 8.08 4.01
CA VAL A 83 -2.66 8.81 2.77
C VAL A 83 -1.34 8.28 2.22
N LEU A 84 -1.38 7.96 0.93
CA LEU A 84 -0.25 7.50 0.15
C LEU A 84 0.07 8.53 -0.92
N GLY A 85 1.33 8.92 -1.06
CA GLY A 85 1.82 9.63 -2.24
C GLY A 85 2.52 8.65 -3.17
N ILE A 86 2.05 8.52 -4.41
CA ILE A 86 2.59 7.57 -5.38
C ILE A 86 3.10 8.33 -6.59
N SER A 87 4.36 8.10 -6.96
CA SER A 87 4.92 8.63 -8.20
C SER A 87 4.21 7.98 -9.40
N VAL A 88 3.60 8.79 -10.25
CA VAL A 88 2.92 8.31 -11.47
C VAL A 88 3.91 7.63 -12.42
N GLN A 89 5.12 8.18 -12.52
CA GLN A 89 6.18 7.57 -13.32
C GLN A 89 6.54 6.19 -12.79
N ALA A 90 6.83 6.07 -11.48
CA ALA A 90 7.18 4.78 -10.87
C ALA A 90 6.04 3.76 -11.01
N ALA A 91 4.79 4.20 -10.84
CA ALA A 91 3.62 3.35 -10.99
C ALA A 91 3.45 2.83 -12.42
N LYS A 92 3.64 3.69 -13.44
CA LYS A 92 3.60 3.30 -14.85
C LYS A 92 4.76 2.36 -15.24
N GLU A 93 5.96 2.59 -14.71
CA GLU A 93 7.13 1.73 -14.93
C GLU A 93 6.98 0.35 -14.25
N ALA A 94 6.33 0.30 -13.10
CA ALA A 94 6.08 -0.93 -12.34
C ALA A 94 4.95 -1.77 -12.98
N GLY A 95 3.87 -1.11 -13.39
CA GLY A 95 2.65 -1.74 -13.88
C GLY A 95 1.93 -2.56 -12.81
N ILE A 96 0.79 -3.14 -13.20
CA ILE A 96 0.08 -4.19 -12.45
C ILE A 96 -0.13 -5.34 -13.44
N ASP A 97 0.12 -6.57 -13.00
CA ASP A 97 0.28 -7.75 -13.89
C ASP A 97 -0.85 -8.77 -13.77
N GLY A 98 -1.84 -8.48 -12.93
CA GLY A 98 -3.02 -9.32 -12.77
C GLY A 98 -4.29 -8.48 -12.83
N ASP A 99 -5.40 -9.15 -13.16
CA ASP A 99 -6.75 -8.60 -12.98
C ASP A 99 -7.21 -8.88 -11.55
N TRP A 100 -6.49 -8.29 -10.58
CA TRP A 100 -6.76 -8.47 -9.15
C TRP A 100 -8.06 -7.77 -8.77
N ARG A 101 -8.94 -8.49 -8.09
CA ARG A 101 -10.23 -7.95 -7.64
C ARG A 101 -10.07 -7.07 -6.39
N TRP A 102 -9.08 -7.35 -5.55
CA TRP A 102 -8.85 -6.65 -4.28
C TRP A 102 -7.43 -6.11 -4.14
N GLY A 103 -6.43 -6.79 -4.70
CA GLY A 103 -5.01 -6.57 -4.42
C GLY A 103 -4.26 -5.70 -5.42
N GLY A 104 -4.94 -4.93 -6.27
CA GLY A 104 -4.29 -4.07 -7.27
C GLY A 104 -3.32 -3.06 -6.66
N LEU A 105 -3.71 -2.39 -5.58
CA LEU A 105 -2.83 -1.44 -4.88
C LEU A 105 -1.65 -2.16 -4.20
N TYR A 106 -1.89 -3.37 -3.68
CA TYR A 106 -0.86 -4.18 -3.03
C TYR A 106 0.19 -4.71 -4.03
N ASP A 107 -0.23 -5.23 -5.19
CA ASP A 107 0.69 -5.64 -6.27
C ASP A 107 1.50 -4.45 -6.78
N LEU A 108 0.84 -3.30 -7.02
CA LEU A 108 1.53 -2.09 -7.45
C LEU A 108 2.62 -1.68 -6.44
N ARG A 109 2.28 -1.67 -5.15
CA ARG A 109 3.21 -1.34 -4.08
C ARG A 109 4.41 -2.28 -4.05
N LEU A 110 4.21 -3.58 -4.19
CA LEU A 110 5.30 -4.56 -4.22
C LEU A 110 6.19 -4.36 -5.46
N ARG A 111 5.59 -4.16 -6.64
CA ARG A 111 6.32 -3.91 -7.89
C ARG A 111 7.13 -2.61 -7.87
N ILE A 112 6.57 -1.55 -7.29
CA ILE A 112 7.31 -0.31 -7.04
C ILE A 112 8.52 -0.59 -6.16
N SER A 113 8.35 -1.36 -5.07
CA SER A 113 9.45 -1.65 -4.14
C SER A 113 10.59 -2.47 -4.74
N GLU A 114 10.37 -3.14 -5.87
CA GLU A 114 11.41 -3.90 -6.60
C GLU A 114 12.44 -2.97 -7.26
N LYS A 115 12.06 -1.72 -7.58
CA LYS A 115 12.87 -0.80 -8.40
C LYS A 115 13.04 0.58 -7.79
N ARG A 116 12.16 1.00 -6.88
CA ARG A 116 12.10 2.34 -6.34
C ARG A 116 11.98 2.31 -4.82
N PRO A 117 12.56 3.29 -4.10
CA PRO A 117 12.40 3.41 -2.67
C PRO A 117 10.93 3.59 -2.25
N ILE A 118 10.60 3.03 -1.10
CA ILE A 118 9.42 3.39 -0.31
C ILE A 118 9.90 4.19 0.89
N VAL A 119 9.47 5.44 1.01
CA VAL A 119 10.01 6.39 1.99
C VAL A 119 8.95 6.82 2.98
N ARG A 120 9.28 6.68 4.27
CA ARG A 120 8.54 7.32 5.36
C ARG A 120 9.05 8.74 5.56
N ILE A 121 8.13 9.68 5.67
CA ILE A 121 8.40 11.06 6.09
C ILE A 121 8.03 11.15 7.58
N PRO A 122 9.01 11.25 8.49
CA PRO A 122 8.78 11.29 9.94
C PRO A 122 8.33 12.70 10.39
N GLU A 123 7.38 13.29 9.65
CA GLU A 123 6.82 14.61 9.89
C GLU A 123 5.29 14.46 10.01
N PRO A 124 4.63 15.10 11.01
CA PRO A 124 3.19 15.02 11.17
C PRO A 124 2.50 15.93 10.14
N LEU A 125 2.20 15.39 8.95
CA LEU A 125 1.74 16.20 7.81
C LEU A 125 0.22 16.35 7.71
N TYR A 126 -0.56 15.58 8.47
CA TYR A 126 -2.02 15.63 8.43
C TYR A 126 -2.63 15.19 9.75
N HIS A 127 -3.88 15.60 10.00
CA HIS A 127 -4.72 14.99 11.02
C HIS A 127 -5.52 13.84 10.42
N ALA A 128 -5.64 12.73 11.15
CA ALA A 128 -6.44 11.60 10.74
C ALA A 128 -7.38 11.18 11.88
N GLY A 129 -8.64 10.94 11.54
CA GLY A 129 -9.64 10.41 12.47
C GLY A 129 -10.48 9.35 11.79
N ARG A 130 -10.87 8.30 12.52
CA ARG A 130 -11.81 7.29 11.98
C ARG A 130 -13.12 7.99 11.63
N THR A 131 -13.64 7.76 10.44
CA THR A 131 -15.03 8.15 10.16
C THR A 131 -15.93 7.26 11.00
N GLN A 132 -17.02 7.82 11.56
CA GLN A 132 -17.97 7.09 12.44
C GLN A 132 -18.75 5.97 11.71
N ALA A 133 -18.33 5.55 10.51
CA ALA A 133 -18.99 4.49 9.76
C ALA A 133 -18.69 3.12 10.40
N GLY A 134 -19.57 2.71 11.32
CA GLY A 134 -19.74 1.32 11.75
C GLY A 134 -18.64 0.79 12.65
N ALA A 135 -18.64 1.21 13.93
CA ALA A 135 -18.00 0.43 14.99
C ALA A 135 -18.80 -0.86 15.22
N GLY A 136 -18.70 -1.80 14.28
CA GLY A 136 -18.87 -3.21 14.63
C GLY A 136 -17.62 -3.62 15.41
N GLU A 137 -17.81 -4.20 16.60
CA GLU A 137 -16.73 -4.84 17.34
C GLU A 137 -16.09 -5.90 16.42
N LEU A 138 -14.94 -5.58 15.83
CA LEU A 138 -14.16 -6.59 15.13
C LEU A 138 -13.69 -7.59 16.19
N THR A 139 -14.18 -8.82 16.12
CA THR A 139 -13.72 -9.86 17.04
C THR A 139 -12.26 -10.19 16.71
N GLN A 140 -11.49 -10.67 17.71
CA GLN A 140 -10.07 -11.02 17.50
C GLN A 140 -9.83 -12.11 16.44
N PHE A 141 -10.88 -12.65 15.82
CA PHE A 141 -10.85 -13.73 14.83
C PHE A 141 -11.55 -13.37 13.52
N ASP A 142 -11.99 -12.13 13.29
CA ASP A 142 -12.69 -11.76 12.04
C ASP A 142 -11.82 -11.90 10.77
N TYR A 143 -10.50 -12.00 10.92
CA TYR A 143 -9.60 -12.37 9.82
C TYR A 143 -9.67 -13.86 9.42
N VAL A 144 -10.34 -14.71 10.21
CA VAL A 144 -10.52 -16.16 9.98
C VAL A 144 -11.89 -16.47 9.35
N ASP A 145 -12.54 -15.47 8.74
CA ASP A 145 -13.80 -15.69 8.04
C ASP A 145 -13.57 -16.45 6.71
N PRO A 146 -14.20 -17.63 6.51
CA PRO A 146 -14.15 -18.36 5.24
C PRO A 146 -14.61 -17.52 4.04
N ARG A 147 -15.44 -16.49 4.27
CA ARG A 147 -15.90 -15.53 3.24
C ARG A 147 -14.75 -14.67 2.70
N ASN A 148 -13.63 -14.57 3.42
CA ASN A 148 -12.42 -13.89 2.98
C ASN A 148 -11.42 -14.81 2.26
N ARG A 149 -11.75 -16.11 2.06
CA ARG A 149 -10.83 -17.08 1.45
C ARG A 149 -10.31 -16.62 0.08
N ASP A 150 -11.19 -16.09 -0.77
CA ASP A 150 -10.78 -15.66 -2.11
C ASP A 150 -9.84 -14.44 -2.06
N TYR A 151 -10.09 -13.51 -1.13
CA TYR A 151 -9.16 -12.41 -0.84
C TYR A 151 -7.79 -12.94 -0.39
N GLN A 152 -7.76 -13.90 0.55
CA GLN A 152 -6.51 -14.46 1.06
C GLN A 152 -5.71 -15.18 -0.03
N ILE A 153 -6.40 -15.96 -0.89
CA ILE A 153 -5.76 -16.62 -2.04
C ILE A 153 -5.20 -15.58 -3.00
N GLU A 154 -5.90 -14.47 -3.23
CA GLU A 154 -5.41 -13.40 -4.08
C GLU A 154 -4.16 -12.73 -3.50
N MET A 155 -4.18 -12.36 -2.22
CA MET A 155 -3.01 -11.76 -1.54
C MET A 155 -1.80 -12.72 -1.55
N GLU A 156 -2.03 -14.02 -1.32
CA GLU A 156 -0.98 -15.04 -1.38
C GLU A 156 -0.36 -15.15 -2.78
N ARG A 157 -1.19 -15.11 -3.83
CA ARG A 157 -0.71 -15.12 -5.23
C ARG A 157 0.15 -13.90 -5.53
N ILE A 158 -0.27 -12.72 -5.10
CA ILE A 158 0.49 -11.47 -5.28
C ILE A 158 1.82 -11.55 -4.53
N ALA A 159 1.80 -11.93 -3.25
CA ALA A 159 2.99 -12.07 -2.41
C ALA A 159 3.98 -13.09 -2.99
N THR A 160 3.49 -14.26 -3.39
CA THR A 160 4.28 -15.31 -4.03
C THR A 160 4.89 -14.84 -5.35
N GLY A 161 4.11 -14.12 -6.16
CA GLY A 161 4.59 -13.52 -7.41
C GLY A 161 5.74 -12.55 -7.17
N HIS A 162 5.60 -11.66 -6.19
CA HIS A 162 6.67 -10.73 -5.80
C HIS A 162 7.92 -11.46 -5.32
N LEU A 163 7.78 -12.43 -4.41
CA LEU A 163 8.90 -13.23 -3.92
C LEU A 163 9.65 -13.93 -5.06
N LYS A 164 8.94 -14.45 -6.07
CA LYS A 164 9.55 -15.03 -7.26
C LYS A 164 10.32 -13.99 -8.08
N ARG A 165 9.75 -12.80 -8.30
CA ARG A 165 10.39 -11.70 -9.06
C ARG A 165 11.68 -11.22 -8.41
N ILE A 166 11.75 -11.19 -7.08
CA ILE A 166 12.95 -10.78 -6.34
C ILE A 166 13.90 -11.93 -5.99
N GLY A 167 13.59 -13.17 -6.41
CA GLY A 167 14.42 -14.34 -6.12
C GLY A 167 14.41 -14.80 -4.64
N ALA A 168 13.42 -14.38 -3.86
CA ALA A 168 13.27 -14.73 -2.44
C ALA A 168 12.25 -15.85 -2.20
N TRP A 169 11.64 -16.40 -3.25
CA TRP A 169 10.70 -17.50 -3.11
C TRP A 169 11.41 -18.83 -2.88
N LEU A 170 11.01 -19.53 -1.82
CA LEU A 170 11.47 -20.88 -1.52
C LEU A 170 10.39 -21.88 -1.92
N GLU A 171 10.79 -22.91 -2.65
CA GLU A 171 9.90 -24.04 -2.91
C GLU A 171 9.43 -24.67 -1.59
N PRO A 172 8.15 -25.05 -1.46
CA PRO A 172 7.62 -25.71 -0.26
C PRO A 172 8.05 -27.19 -0.19
N ARG A 173 9.37 -27.43 -0.32
CA ARG A 173 10.01 -28.72 -0.17
C ARG A 173 10.73 -28.74 1.17
N PHE A 174 10.11 -29.37 2.14
CA PHE A 174 10.65 -29.49 3.50
C PHE A 174 11.40 -30.80 3.64
N ALA A 175 12.60 -30.75 4.21
CA ALA A 175 13.26 -31.95 4.70
C ALA A 175 12.39 -32.57 5.82
N LYS A 176 12.39 -33.91 5.92
CA LYS A 176 11.74 -34.57 7.06
C LYS A 176 12.43 -34.08 8.34
N VAL A 177 11.62 -33.57 9.28
CA VAL A 177 12.12 -33.21 10.61
C VAL A 177 12.69 -34.48 11.26
N PRO A 178 13.95 -34.47 11.75
CA PRO A 178 14.50 -35.62 12.44
C PRO A 178 13.61 -35.97 13.64
N LEU A 179 13.24 -37.25 13.75
CA LEU A 179 12.61 -37.75 14.97
C LEU A 179 13.72 -37.86 16.03
N THR A 180 13.72 -36.95 17.00
CA THR A 180 14.40 -37.16 18.28
C THR A 180 13.66 -38.17 19.13
#